data_AF-A0A969N1E8-F1
#
_entry.id   AF-A0A969N1E8-F1
#
_cell.length_a   1.000
_cell.length_b   1.000
_cell.length_c   1.000
_cell.angle_alpha   90.00
_cell.angle_beta   90.00
_cell.angle_gamma   90.00
#
_symmetry.space_group_name_H-M   'P 1'
#
loop_
_entity.id
_entity.type
_entity.pdbx_description
1 polymer ?
#
loop_
_entity_poly.entity_id
_entity_poly.type
_entity_poly.pdbx_seq_one_letter_code
_entity_poly.pdbx_strand_id
1 'polypeptide(L)'
;MRNAAAMLYCPNPNCQALNSESEQNCQVCSTPLPHRYLWAVGEGASASQSGDLVADRYLCKQRRIFLDTRPGLLSNTYREIPEAFLPYLRLTAYSLHVPQVYDWVPAEAGGELVLLDHVPLYSVHARQDLAQSQTQPASEQEIQLLPSLESQWEHASPLRQLNWLWQMSNLWQPLTHESAAISLFDPDLLCTEGTLLRFLELRFETQPTLADLGQLWLGWAQTANLKFLGF
;
A
#
# COMPACT_ATOMS: atom_id res chain seq x y z
N MET A 1 22.67 0.93 -14.47
CA MET A 1 22.10 1.39 -15.75
C MET A 1 21.25 2.59 -15.43
N ARG A 2 21.30 3.66 -16.25
CA ARG A 2 20.60 4.92 -15.96
C ARG A 2 19.10 4.68 -16.01
N ASN A 3 18.42 4.72 -14.85
CA ASN A 3 16.97 4.76 -14.78
C ASN A 3 16.51 5.97 -15.61
N ALA A 4 15.70 5.75 -16.63
CA ALA A 4 15.00 6.85 -17.26
C ALA A 4 14.14 7.52 -16.17
N ALA A 5 14.27 8.84 -16.01
CA ALA A 5 13.48 9.58 -15.03
C ALA A 5 12.00 9.28 -15.29
N ALA A 6 11.28 8.80 -14.29
CA ALA A 6 9.85 8.54 -14.42
C ALA A 6 9.14 9.86 -14.75
N MET A 7 8.17 9.76 -15.66
CA MET A 7 7.43 10.91 -16.14
C MET A 7 5.95 10.77 -15.79
N LEU A 8 5.32 11.89 -15.43
CA LEU A 8 3.93 12.01 -15.04
C LEU A 8 3.17 12.93 -15.99
N TYR A 9 1.99 12.51 -16.42
CA TYR A 9 1.09 13.33 -17.20
C TYR A 9 0.30 14.26 -16.28
N CYS A 10 0.20 15.54 -16.66
CA CYS A 10 -0.64 16.49 -15.96
C CYS A 10 -2.11 16.03 -15.97
N PRO A 11 -2.80 16.02 -14.81
CA PRO A 11 -4.18 15.53 -14.73
C PRO A 11 -5.19 16.52 -15.35
N ASN A 12 -4.78 17.75 -15.66
CA ASN A 12 -5.65 18.72 -16.33
C ASN A 12 -5.89 18.27 -17.78
N PRO A 13 -7.15 17.99 -18.17
CA PRO A 13 -7.47 17.46 -19.50
C PRO A 13 -7.15 18.44 -20.64
N ASN A 14 -7.07 19.75 -20.36
CA ASN A 14 -6.69 20.76 -21.35
C ASN A 14 -5.16 20.91 -21.51
N CYS A 15 -4.36 20.30 -20.63
CA CYS A 15 -2.91 20.44 -20.63
C CYS A 15 -2.22 19.11 -20.97
N GLN A 16 -2.40 18.09 -20.11
CA GLN A 16 -1.79 16.76 -20.28
C GLN A 16 -0.26 16.77 -20.55
N ALA A 17 0.44 17.85 -20.19
CA ALA A 17 1.87 17.96 -20.39
C ALA A 17 2.63 16.89 -19.58
N LEU A 18 3.75 16.44 -20.11
CA LEU A 18 4.63 15.48 -19.46
C LEU A 18 5.57 16.22 -18.49
N ASN A 19 5.64 15.76 -17.25
CA ASN A 19 6.43 16.35 -16.18
C ASN A 19 7.33 15.27 -15.55
N SER A 20 8.44 15.68 -14.93
CA SER A 20 9.24 14.75 -14.11
C SER A 20 8.46 14.35 -12.86
N GLU A 21 8.65 13.12 -12.38
CA GLU A 21 8.14 12.66 -11.07
C GLU A 21 8.59 13.56 -9.91
N SER A 22 9.70 14.28 -10.01
CA SER A 22 10.14 15.18 -8.94
C SER A 22 9.29 16.45 -8.79
N GLU A 23 8.45 16.75 -9.78
CA GLU A 23 7.66 17.98 -9.81
C GLU A 23 6.35 17.82 -9.01
N GLN A 24 6.06 18.78 -8.12
CA GLN A 24 4.80 18.82 -7.39
C GLN A 24 3.67 19.47 -8.20
N ASN A 25 4.01 20.33 -9.15
CA ASN A 25 3.06 21.07 -10.00
C ASN A 25 3.50 20.98 -11.46
N CYS A 26 2.52 20.98 -12.37
CA CYS A 26 2.79 20.96 -13.80
C CYS A 26 3.57 22.22 -14.22
N GLN A 27 4.67 22.01 -14.92
CA GLN A 27 5.55 23.09 -15.38
C GLN A 27 4.93 23.98 -16.47
N VAL A 28 3.81 23.55 -17.07
CA VAL A 28 3.09 24.29 -18.12
C VAL A 28 1.91 25.08 -17.57
N CYS A 29 1.08 24.45 -16.74
CA CYS A 29 -0.21 25.03 -16.30
C CYS A 29 -0.36 25.15 -14.78
N SER A 30 0.68 24.79 -14.02
CA SER A 30 0.73 24.86 -12.55
C SER A 30 -0.34 24.02 -11.83
N THR A 31 -1.04 23.12 -12.53
CA THR A 31 -1.95 22.16 -11.89
C THR A 31 -1.14 21.20 -11.00
N PRO A 32 -1.54 20.96 -9.74
CA PRO A 32 -0.89 19.99 -8.87
C PRO A 32 -0.80 18.60 -9.52
N LEU A 33 0.36 17.96 -9.40
CA LEU A 33 0.63 16.63 -9.92
C LEU A 33 0.44 15.61 -8.79
N PRO A 34 -0.58 14.74 -8.86
CA PRO A 34 -0.76 13.70 -7.86
C PRO A 34 0.19 12.54 -8.10
N HIS A 35 1.02 12.20 -7.11
CA HIS A 35 1.90 11.02 -7.12
C HIS A 35 1.19 9.84 -6.49
N ARG A 36 0.50 9.06 -7.31
CA ARG A 36 -0.28 7.92 -6.83
C ARG A 36 0.53 6.63 -6.93
N TYR A 37 1.09 6.21 -5.80
CA TYR A 37 1.78 4.92 -5.69
C TYR A 37 0.81 3.84 -5.24
N LEU A 38 0.91 2.69 -5.87
CA LEU A 38 -0.02 1.57 -5.77
C LEU A 38 0.75 0.31 -5.42
N TRP A 39 0.11 -0.58 -4.67
CA TRP A 39 0.63 -1.92 -4.42
C TRP A 39 0.02 -2.91 -5.41
N ALA A 40 0.86 -3.71 -6.04
CA ALA A 40 0.45 -4.66 -7.06
C ALA A 40 0.40 -6.08 -6.50
N VAL A 41 -0.68 -6.78 -6.82
CA VAL A 41 -0.87 -8.20 -6.51
C VAL A 41 -1.20 -8.98 -7.78
N GLY A 42 -1.04 -10.30 -7.72
CA GLY A 42 -1.22 -11.20 -8.87
C GLY A 42 0.08 -11.59 -9.58
N GLU A 43 -0.05 -12.40 -10.62
CA GLU A 43 1.08 -12.93 -11.39
C GLU A 43 1.86 -11.81 -12.10
N GLY A 44 1.15 -10.83 -12.66
CA GLY A 44 1.77 -9.69 -13.34
C GLY A 44 2.65 -8.85 -12.40
N ALA A 45 2.30 -8.79 -11.11
CA ALA A 45 3.08 -8.08 -10.10
C ALA A 45 4.44 -8.76 -9.84
N SER A 46 4.47 -10.09 -9.95
CA SER A 46 5.68 -10.89 -9.71
C SER A 46 6.57 -10.96 -10.94
N ALA A 47 5.99 -10.85 -12.14
CA ALA A 47 6.71 -10.83 -13.40
C ALA A 47 7.36 -9.48 -13.73
N SER A 48 6.80 -8.38 -13.21
CA SER A 48 7.27 -7.02 -13.51
C SER A 48 8.59 -6.67 -12.84
N GLN A 49 9.49 -6.04 -13.60
CA GLN A 49 10.77 -5.52 -13.15
C GLN A 49 10.72 -4.00 -12.98
N SER A 50 11.62 -3.45 -12.15
CA SER A 50 11.74 -2.00 -12.00
C SER A 50 12.04 -1.35 -13.36
N GLY A 51 11.25 -0.33 -13.71
CA GLY A 51 11.28 0.35 -15.00
C GLY A 51 10.23 -0.13 -16.01
N ASP A 52 9.56 -1.26 -15.76
CA ASP A 52 8.52 -1.77 -16.66
C ASP A 52 7.29 -0.86 -16.64
N LEU A 53 6.81 -0.48 -17.83
CA LEU A 53 5.56 0.25 -18.00
C LEU A 53 4.46 -0.72 -18.44
N VAL A 54 3.50 -0.99 -17.54
CA VAL A 54 2.38 -1.89 -17.78
C VAL A 54 1.16 -1.09 -18.26
N ALA A 55 0.48 -1.61 -19.29
CA ALA A 55 -0.71 -1.01 -19.89
C ALA A 55 -0.55 0.47 -20.28
N ASP A 56 0.67 0.86 -20.71
CA ASP A 56 1.04 2.23 -21.07
C ASP A 56 0.71 3.29 -19.99
N ARG A 57 0.64 2.87 -18.72
CA ARG A 57 0.19 3.71 -17.61
C ARG A 57 0.91 3.45 -16.29
N TYR A 58 1.07 2.20 -15.90
CA TYR A 58 1.56 1.83 -14.57
C TYR A 58 3.04 1.51 -14.62
N LEU A 59 3.87 2.41 -14.07
CA LEU A 59 5.31 2.23 -14.04
C LEU A 59 5.72 1.44 -12.79
N CYS A 60 6.30 0.27 -12.94
CA CYS A 60 6.90 -0.49 -11.85
C CYS A 60 8.11 0.27 -11.30
N LYS A 61 8.00 0.84 -10.10
CA LYS A 61 9.10 1.57 -9.45
C LYS A 61 10.07 0.60 -8.83
N GLN A 62 9.55 -0.36 -8.08
CA GLN A 62 10.28 -1.43 -7.42
C GLN A 62 9.29 -2.49 -6.95
N ARG A 63 9.76 -3.68 -6.57
CA ARG A 63 9.00 -4.80 -5.97
C ARG A 63 7.56 -4.46 -5.58
N ARG A 64 6.59 -4.81 -6.44
CA ARG A 64 5.14 -4.60 -6.26
C ARG A 64 4.66 -3.15 -6.08
N ILE A 65 5.52 -2.14 -6.07
CA ILE A 65 5.17 -0.73 -5.99
C ILE A 65 5.15 -0.14 -7.39
N PHE A 66 4.00 0.37 -7.79
CA PHE A 66 3.75 0.97 -9.09
C PHE A 66 3.38 2.43 -8.95
N LEU A 67 3.76 3.25 -9.91
CA LEU A 67 3.34 4.64 -10.04
C LEU A 67 2.31 4.73 -11.17
N ASP A 68 1.15 5.31 -10.89
CA ASP A 68 0.24 5.73 -11.95
C ASP A 68 0.80 6.97 -12.65
N THR A 69 1.19 6.83 -13.92
CA THR A 69 1.73 7.94 -14.71
C THR A 69 0.64 8.84 -15.29
N ARG A 70 -0.64 8.44 -15.21
CA ARG A 70 -1.80 9.14 -15.78
C ARG A 70 -2.99 9.21 -14.81
N PRO A 71 -2.81 9.71 -13.57
CA PRO A 71 -3.82 9.67 -12.51
C PRO A 71 -5.08 10.51 -12.78
N GLY A 72 -5.00 11.49 -13.68
CA GLY A 72 -6.16 12.30 -14.10
C GLY A 72 -6.99 11.69 -15.23
N LEU A 73 -6.56 10.55 -15.78
CA LEU A 73 -7.28 9.85 -16.83
C LEU A 73 -8.01 8.64 -16.24
N LEU A 74 -9.25 8.44 -16.69
CA LEU A 74 -9.96 7.19 -16.42
C LEU A 74 -9.15 6.03 -16.99
N SER A 75 -9.10 4.93 -16.24
CA SER A 75 -8.47 3.69 -16.70
C SER A 75 -9.33 2.99 -17.74
N ASN A 76 -9.03 1.73 -18.01
CA ASN A 76 -9.73 0.95 -19.01
C ASN A 76 -11.24 0.88 -18.73
N THR A 77 -12.04 0.75 -19.79
CA THR A 77 -13.47 0.48 -19.61
C THR A 77 -13.65 -0.99 -19.27
N TYR A 78 -13.87 -1.27 -17.99
CA TYR A 78 -14.18 -2.63 -17.53
C TYR A 78 -15.65 -2.95 -17.75
N ARG A 79 -15.93 -4.10 -18.37
CA ARG A 79 -17.31 -4.58 -18.55
C ARG A 79 -17.86 -5.28 -17.31
N GLU A 80 -16.99 -6.03 -16.62
CA GLU A 80 -17.34 -6.86 -15.47
C GLU A 80 -16.25 -6.73 -14.41
N ILE A 81 -16.66 -6.73 -13.14
CA ILE A 81 -15.76 -6.71 -11.99
C ILE A 81 -15.41 -8.16 -11.65
N PRO A 82 -14.12 -8.55 -11.67
CA PRO A 82 -13.69 -9.87 -11.24
C PRO A 82 -14.16 -10.22 -9.82
N GLU A 83 -14.61 -11.47 -9.63
CA GLU A 83 -15.09 -11.95 -8.32
C GLU A 83 -14.01 -11.84 -7.23
N ALA A 84 -12.74 -11.96 -7.61
CA ALA A 84 -11.59 -11.81 -6.73
C ALA A 84 -11.52 -10.42 -6.05
N PHE A 85 -12.20 -9.40 -6.59
CA PHE A 85 -12.20 -8.05 -6.01
C PHE A 85 -13.35 -7.81 -5.06
N LEU A 86 -14.39 -8.65 -5.11
CA LEU A 86 -15.59 -8.47 -4.30
C LEU A 86 -15.29 -8.39 -2.80
N PRO A 87 -14.33 -9.15 -2.22
CA PRO A 87 -13.94 -8.98 -0.83
C PRO A 87 -13.49 -7.56 -0.49
N TYR A 88 -12.62 -6.96 -1.31
CA TYR A 88 -12.14 -5.59 -1.11
C TYR A 88 -13.29 -4.58 -1.19
N LEU A 89 -14.18 -4.74 -2.17
CA LEU A 89 -15.35 -3.86 -2.34
C LEU A 89 -16.32 -3.96 -1.16
N ARG A 90 -16.60 -5.17 -0.67
CA ARG A 90 -17.45 -5.38 0.52
C ARG A 90 -16.81 -4.85 1.80
N LEU A 91 -15.47 -4.79 1.85
CA LEU A 91 -14.69 -4.25 2.97
C LEU A 91 -14.42 -2.74 2.89
N THR A 92 -15.05 -2.00 1.98
CA THR A 92 -14.85 -0.54 1.82
C THR A 92 -15.07 0.26 3.13
N ALA A 93 -16.00 -0.20 3.99
CA ALA A 93 -16.23 0.40 5.30
C ALA A 93 -15.02 0.33 6.25
N TYR A 94 -14.06 -0.54 5.94
CA TYR A 94 -12.80 -0.74 6.67
C TYR A 94 -11.60 -0.19 5.89
N SER A 95 -11.79 0.74 4.95
CA SER A 95 -10.73 1.32 4.11
C SER A 95 -9.61 2.06 4.87
N LEU A 96 -9.79 2.32 6.17
CA LEU A 96 -8.71 2.76 7.05
C LEU A 96 -7.71 1.65 7.36
N HIS A 97 -8.09 0.38 7.27
CA HIS A 97 -7.25 -0.78 7.57
C HIS A 97 -6.98 -1.62 6.32
N VAL A 98 -7.98 -1.75 5.45
CA VAL A 98 -7.96 -2.64 4.28
C VAL A 98 -7.72 -1.80 3.02
N PRO A 99 -6.74 -2.16 2.18
CA PRO A 99 -6.47 -1.43 0.95
C PRO A 99 -7.64 -1.56 -0.02
N GLN A 100 -7.72 -0.67 -0.99
CA GLN A 100 -8.84 -0.60 -1.93
C GLN A 100 -8.38 -0.92 -3.34
N VAL A 101 -9.20 -1.63 -4.10
CA VAL A 101 -8.90 -1.86 -5.52
C VAL A 101 -8.93 -0.53 -6.25
N TYR A 102 -7.80 -0.18 -6.85
CA TYR A 102 -7.63 1.03 -7.65
C TYR A 102 -7.94 0.75 -9.11
N ASP A 103 -7.28 -0.28 -9.65
CA ASP A 103 -7.39 -0.66 -11.05
C ASP A 103 -6.91 -2.10 -11.25
N TRP A 104 -7.12 -2.67 -12.44
CA TRP A 104 -6.55 -3.96 -12.81
C TRP A 104 -6.23 -4.05 -14.29
N VAL A 105 -5.18 -4.81 -14.61
CA VAL A 105 -4.76 -5.08 -15.97
C VAL A 105 -5.02 -6.57 -16.26
N PRO A 106 -5.95 -6.90 -17.17
CA PRO A 106 -6.20 -8.27 -17.58
C PRO A 106 -4.96 -8.94 -18.15
N ALA A 107 -4.90 -10.26 -18.01
CA ALA A 107 -3.79 -11.09 -18.48
C ALA A 107 -3.81 -11.27 -20.00
N GLU A 108 -3.54 -10.23 -20.79
CA GLU A 108 -3.45 -10.38 -22.26
C GLU A 108 -2.08 -10.92 -22.72
N ALA A 109 -1.01 -10.76 -21.92
CA ALA A 109 0.32 -11.32 -22.23
C ALA A 109 1.32 -11.45 -21.03
N GLY A 110 0.88 -11.35 -19.77
CA GLY A 110 1.82 -11.25 -18.63
C GLY A 110 1.28 -11.54 -17.23
N GLY A 111 0.12 -12.20 -17.12
CA GLY A 111 -0.55 -12.47 -15.84
C GLY A 111 -1.43 -11.30 -15.37
N GLU A 112 -2.44 -11.61 -14.56
CA GLU A 112 -3.35 -10.60 -14.02
C GLU A 112 -2.59 -9.71 -13.02
N LEU A 113 -2.77 -8.39 -13.17
CA LEU A 113 -2.20 -7.39 -12.28
C LEU A 113 -3.35 -6.64 -11.62
N VAL A 114 -3.41 -6.67 -10.29
CA VAL A 114 -4.39 -5.89 -9.53
C VAL A 114 -3.63 -4.84 -8.75
N LEU A 115 -4.08 -3.59 -8.86
CA LEU A 115 -3.45 -2.45 -8.24
C LEU A 115 -4.31 -1.98 -7.07
N LEU A 116 -3.69 -1.88 -5.90
CA LEU A 116 -4.32 -1.49 -4.65
C LEU A 116 -3.84 -0.10 -4.23
N ASP A 117 -4.79 0.75 -3.84
CA ASP A 117 -4.58 2.05 -3.21
C ASP A 117 -4.84 1.96 -1.70
N HIS A 118 -4.61 3.06 -0.97
CA HIS A 118 -4.68 3.15 0.49
C HIS A 118 -3.72 2.19 1.20
N VAL A 119 -2.63 1.83 0.52
CA VAL A 119 -1.59 0.98 1.06
C VAL A 119 -0.62 1.76 1.94
N PRO A 120 -0.07 1.13 2.98
CA PRO A 120 0.85 1.76 3.93
C PRO A 120 2.23 2.04 3.32
N LEU A 121 2.31 3.03 2.43
CA LEU A 121 3.53 3.52 1.78
C LEU A 121 3.92 4.90 2.32
N TYR A 122 5.21 5.22 2.32
CA TYR A 122 5.70 6.56 2.63
C TYR A 122 6.88 6.96 1.72
N SER A 123 7.03 8.26 1.49
CA SER A 123 8.19 8.84 0.80
C SER A 123 9.28 9.21 1.82
N VAL A 124 10.51 8.74 1.59
CA VAL A 124 11.64 8.99 2.49
C VAL A 124 12.00 10.49 2.55
N HIS A 125 11.85 11.21 1.44
CA HIS A 125 12.20 12.64 1.37
C HIS A 125 11.14 13.56 1.98
N ALA A 126 9.87 13.14 2.06
CA ALA A 126 8.81 13.92 2.73
C ALA A 126 9.03 14.06 4.25
N ARG A 127 9.82 13.17 4.87
CA ARG A 127 10.19 13.27 6.30
C ARG A 127 11.32 14.26 6.58
N GLN A 128 12.12 14.63 5.59
CA GLN A 128 13.26 15.55 5.80
C GLN A 128 12.81 17.02 5.91
N ASP A 129 11.58 17.36 5.51
CA ASP A 129 11.02 18.69 5.73
C ASP A 129 10.69 18.98 7.22
N LEU A 130 10.70 17.95 8.07
CA LEU A 130 10.55 18.09 9.54
C LEU A 130 11.85 17.84 10.32
N ALA A 131 12.90 17.34 9.67
CA ALA A 131 14.20 17.06 10.28
C ALA A 131 15.30 17.73 9.47
N GLN A 132 15.78 18.87 9.99
CA GLN A 132 16.78 19.76 9.43
C GLN A 132 17.85 19.07 8.54
N SER A 133 17.89 19.52 7.28
CA SER A 133 19.08 19.72 6.45
C SER A 133 20.01 18.52 6.24
N GLN A 134 19.89 17.86 5.08
CA GLN A 134 21.06 17.45 4.29
C GLN A 134 20.74 17.57 2.78
N THR A 135 21.59 18.31 2.09
CA THR A 135 21.61 18.47 0.63
C THR A 135 21.99 17.16 -0.04
N GLN A 136 21.01 16.30 -0.28
CA GLN A 136 21.10 15.25 -1.30
C GLN A 136 20.42 15.78 -2.58
N PRO A 137 20.98 15.50 -3.77
CA PRO A 137 20.29 15.85 -5.01
C PRO A 137 18.90 15.19 -5.01
N ALA A 138 17.90 15.87 -5.59
CA ALA A 138 16.52 15.41 -5.77
C ALA A 138 16.43 14.24 -6.78
N SER A 139 17.30 13.24 -6.63
CA SER A 139 17.38 12.05 -7.44
C SER A 139 16.50 10.98 -6.80
N GLU A 140 15.39 10.70 -7.47
CA GLU A 140 14.48 9.57 -7.25
C GLU A 140 13.80 9.57 -5.87
N GLN A 141 12.51 9.92 -5.86
CA GLN A 141 11.69 9.80 -4.66
C GLN A 141 11.62 8.33 -4.23
N GLU A 142 12.39 7.96 -3.20
CA GLU A 142 12.37 6.61 -2.67
C GLU A 142 11.09 6.39 -1.86
N ILE A 143 10.21 5.54 -2.39
CA ILE A 143 8.99 5.10 -1.72
C ILE A 143 9.30 3.81 -0.97
N GLN A 144 8.84 3.70 0.27
CA GLN A 144 9.03 2.51 1.09
C GLN A 144 7.73 2.10 1.79
N LEU A 145 7.64 0.84 2.17
CA LEU A 145 6.55 0.34 3.02
C LEU A 145 6.72 0.88 4.43
N LEU A 146 5.62 1.29 5.08
CA LEU A 146 5.63 1.59 6.50
C LEU A 146 6.08 0.36 7.31
N PRO A 147 6.64 0.57 8.53
CA PRO A 147 7.17 -0.51 9.34
C PRO A 147 6.14 -1.61 9.61
N SER A 148 6.57 -2.87 9.54
CA SER A 148 5.72 -4.01 9.90
C SER A 148 5.34 -3.96 11.37
N LEU A 149 4.20 -4.56 11.72
CA LEU A 149 3.74 -4.69 13.09
C LEU A 149 4.78 -5.37 13.98
N GLU A 150 5.38 -6.45 13.49
CA GLU A 150 6.42 -7.19 14.21
C GLU A 150 7.62 -6.31 14.55
N SER A 151 8.11 -5.52 13.58
CA SER A 151 9.26 -4.62 13.79
C SER A 151 9.00 -3.53 14.83
N GLN A 152 7.74 -3.13 15.01
CA GLN A 152 7.36 -2.08 15.96
C GLN A 152 6.86 -2.63 17.29
N TRP A 153 6.51 -3.92 17.36
CA TRP A 153 5.83 -4.51 18.50
C TRP A 153 6.60 -4.27 19.80
N GLU A 154 7.85 -4.73 19.90
CA GLU A 154 8.65 -4.66 21.13
C GLU A 154 9.03 -3.23 21.56
N HIS A 155 8.92 -2.28 20.63
CA HIS A 155 9.30 -0.88 20.86
C HIS A 155 8.10 0.01 21.15
N ALA A 156 6.89 -0.44 20.81
CA ALA A 156 5.65 0.29 21.05
C ALA A 156 5.32 0.34 22.55
N SER A 157 4.56 1.35 22.97
CA SER A 157 4.07 1.43 24.35
C SER A 157 2.99 0.36 24.62
N PRO A 158 2.76 -0.06 25.88
CA PRO A 158 1.74 -1.06 26.19
C PRO A 158 0.34 -0.71 25.66
N LEU A 159 -0.06 0.57 25.76
CA LEU A 159 -1.34 1.05 25.23
C LEU A 159 -1.40 0.98 23.70
N ARG A 160 -0.26 1.20 23.02
CA ARG A 160 -0.17 1.09 21.57
C ARG A 160 -0.34 -0.36 21.12
N GLN A 161 0.33 -1.29 21.80
CA GLN A 161 0.20 -2.72 21.55
C GLN A 161 -1.24 -3.19 21.75
N LEU A 162 -1.88 -2.83 22.87
CA LEU A 162 -3.28 -3.16 23.13
C LEU A 162 -4.24 -2.59 22.07
N ASN A 163 -3.98 -1.37 21.60
CA ASN A 163 -4.78 -0.76 20.53
C ASN A 163 -4.67 -1.54 19.21
N TRP A 164 -3.49 -2.01 18.84
CA TRP A 164 -3.34 -2.84 17.63
C TRP A 164 -4.05 -4.18 17.76
N LEU A 165 -3.96 -4.86 18.90
CA LEU A 165 -4.72 -6.08 19.16
C LEU A 165 -6.24 -5.83 19.11
N TRP A 166 -6.69 -4.70 19.67
CA TRP A 166 -8.10 -4.31 19.60
C TRP A 166 -8.55 -4.08 18.15
N GLN A 167 -7.74 -3.42 17.31
CA GLN A 167 -8.05 -3.28 15.87
C GLN A 167 -8.13 -4.63 15.16
N MET A 168 -7.17 -5.53 15.39
CA MET A 168 -7.22 -6.89 14.85
C MET A 168 -8.51 -7.62 15.27
N SER A 169 -8.92 -7.46 16.53
CA SER A 169 -10.16 -8.06 17.04
C SER A 169 -11.41 -7.56 16.30
N ASN A 170 -11.49 -6.26 15.99
CA ASN A 170 -12.61 -5.70 15.24
C ASN A 170 -12.61 -6.10 13.77
N LEU A 171 -11.42 -6.35 13.20
CA LEU A 171 -11.25 -6.80 11.82
C LEU A 171 -11.52 -8.30 11.66
N TRP A 172 -11.49 -9.09 12.74
CA TRP A 172 -11.68 -10.54 12.69
C TRP A 172 -12.98 -10.96 12.01
N GLN A 173 -14.13 -10.45 12.48
CA GLN A 173 -15.45 -10.82 11.97
C GLN A 173 -15.66 -10.42 10.50
N PRO A 174 -15.41 -9.16 10.09
CA PRO A 174 -15.57 -8.79 8.68
C PRO A 174 -14.60 -9.52 7.76
N LEU A 175 -13.35 -9.75 8.16
CA LEU A 175 -12.40 -10.53 7.35
C LEU A 175 -12.80 -11.99 7.23
N THR A 176 -13.27 -12.62 8.32
CA THR A 176 -13.76 -14.01 8.28
C THR A 176 -14.93 -14.16 7.32
N HIS A 177 -15.87 -13.20 7.32
CA HIS A 177 -17.02 -13.21 6.42
C HIS A 177 -16.61 -13.20 4.94
N GLU A 178 -15.50 -12.53 4.64
CA GLU A 178 -14.93 -12.42 3.29
C GLU A 178 -13.84 -13.47 3.00
N SER A 179 -13.69 -14.48 3.85
CA SER A 179 -12.64 -15.49 3.76
C SER A 179 -11.22 -14.90 3.69
N ALA A 180 -10.99 -13.78 4.38
CA ALA A 180 -9.73 -13.05 4.39
C ALA A 180 -9.01 -13.05 5.75
N ALA A 181 -9.53 -13.78 6.75
CA ALA A 181 -9.03 -13.71 8.13
C ALA A 181 -7.57 -14.19 8.28
N ILE A 182 -7.11 -15.07 7.38
CA ILE A 182 -5.72 -15.53 7.34
C ILE A 182 -4.71 -14.38 7.16
N SER A 183 -5.13 -13.26 6.55
CA SER A 183 -4.30 -12.06 6.38
C SER A 183 -3.79 -11.51 7.72
N LEU A 184 -4.53 -11.69 8.82
CA LEU A 184 -4.15 -11.23 10.16
C LEU A 184 -2.94 -11.99 10.74
N PHE A 185 -2.57 -13.14 10.16
CA PHE A 185 -1.52 -14.02 10.64
C PHE A 185 -0.21 -13.84 9.89
N ASP A 186 -0.21 -13.03 8.82
CA ASP A 186 1.00 -12.73 8.08
C ASP A 186 1.57 -11.38 8.54
N PRO A 187 2.68 -11.37 9.30
CA PRO A 187 3.31 -10.14 9.78
C PRO A 187 3.85 -9.27 8.64
N ASP A 188 4.18 -9.85 7.48
CA ASP A 188 4.67 -9.09 6.32
C ASP A 188 3.55 -8.28 5.65
N LEU A 189 2.28 -8.66 5.87
CA LEU A 189 1.13 -7.93 5.33
C LEU A 189 0.62 -6.83 6.25
N LEU A 190 1.00 -6.86 7.52
CA LEU A 190 0.54 -5.93 8.56
C LEU A 190 1.58 -4.85 8.81
N CYS A 191 1.27 -3.63 8.38
CA CYS A 191 2.07 -2.45 8.66
C CYS A 191 1.41 -1.59 9.75
N THR A 192 2.23 -0.74 10.37
CA THR A 192 1.79 0.23 11.37
C THR A 192 1.95 1.65 10.87
N GLU A 193 0.87 2.43 11.00
CA GLU A 193 0.86 3.87 10.71
C GLU A 193 0.49 4.61 11.99
N GLY A 194 1.49 4.85 12.85
CA GLY A 194 1.25 5.41 14.16
C GLY A 194 0.37 4.51 15.01
N THR A 195 -0.89 4.90 15.25
CA THR A 195 -1.86 4.11 16.04
C THR A 195 -2.58 3.08 15.19
N LEU A 196 -2.57 3.22 13.88
CA LEU A 196 -3.38 2.41 12.97
C LEU A 196 -2.61 1.17 12.53
N LEU A 197 -3.35 0.08 12.40
CA LEU A 197 -2.93 -1.12 11.71
C LEU A 197 -3.43 -1.05 10.25
N ARG A 198 -2.57 -1.36 9.29
CA ARG A 198 -2.87 -1.29 7.85
C ARG A 198 -2.45 -2.59 7.18
N PHE A 199 -3.26 -3.08 6.24
CA PHE A 199 -2.91 -4.20 5.37
C PHE A 199 -2.23 -3.70 4.08
N LEU A 200 -1.24 -4.45 3.59
CA LEU A 200 -0.72 -4.30 2.23
C LEU A 200 -1.62 -4.95 1.18
N GLU A 201 -2.11 -6.15 1.49
CA GLU A 201 -3.03 -6.95 0.68
C GLU A 201 -3.80 -7.92 1.58
N LEU A 202 -4.87 -8.51 1.06
CA LEU A 202 -5.61 -9.60 1.66
C LEU A 202 -5.22 -10.94 1.03
N ARG A 203 -5.21 -12.00 1.84
CA ARG A 203 -5.05 -13.39 1.42
C ARG A 203 -6.34 -14.18 1.68
N PHE A 204 -6.61 -15.12 0.78
CA PHE A 204 -7.87 -15.87 0.73
C PHE A 204 -7.65 -17.38 0.87
N GLU A 205 -6.69 -17.78 1.70
CA GLU A 205 -6.31 -19.19 1.93
C GLU A 205 -7.22 -19.87 2.97
N THR A 206 -6.76 -21.00 3.53
CA THR A 206 -7.45 -21.73 4.59
C THR A 206 -7.75 -20.82 5.78
N GLN A 207 -9.02 -20.77 6.18
CA GLN A 207 -9.46 -19.85 7.22
C GLN A 207 -9.04 -20.31 8.61
N PRO A 208 -8.35 -19.44 9.38
CA PRO A 208 -8.04 -19.71 10.77
C PRO A 208 -9.29 -19.64 11.63
N THR A 209 -9.20 -20.19 12.84
CA THR A 209 -10.22 -20.05 13.87
C THR A 209 -9.88 -18.90 14.83
N LEU A 210 -10.87 -18.46 15.61
CA LEU A 210 -10.63 -17.45 16.65
C LEU A 210 -9.65 -17.96 17.72
N ALA A 211 -9.61 -19.28 17.96
CA ALA A 211 -8.64 -19.88 18.85
C ALA A 211 -7.20 -19.71 18.33
N ASP A 212 -6.99 -19.84 17.02
CA ASP A 212 -5.68 -19.61 16.39
C ASP A 212 -5.24 -18.17 16.56
N LEU A 213 -6.16 -17.19 16.44
CA LEU A 213 -5.84 -15.78 16.70
C LEU A 213 -5.39 -15.57 18.15
N GLY A 214 -6.05 -16.26 19.10
CA GLY A 214 -5.63 -16.27 20.50
C GLY A 214 -4.24 -16.86 20.70
N GLN A 215 -3.88 -17.94 19.98
CA GLN A 215 -2.54 -18.52 20.02
C GLN A 215 -1.48 -17.58 19.46
N LEU A 216 -1.77 -16.88 18.36
CA LEU A 216 -0.88 -15.85 17.81
C LEU A 216 -0.58 -14.77 18.86
N TRP A 217 -1.61 -14.24 19.53
CA TRP A 217 -1.45 -13.20 20.54
C TRP A 217 -0.73 -13.69 21.79
N LEU A 218 -0.93 -14.95 22.19
CA LEU A 218 -0.15 -15.59 23.27
C LEU A 218 1.35 -15.62 22.94
N GLY A 219 1.70 -15.83 21.67
CA GLY A 219 3.08 -15.71 21.19
C GLY A 219 3.62 -14.28 21.36
N TRP A 220 2.89 -13.29 20.85
CA TRP A 220 3.30 -11.87 20.93
C TRP A 220 3.35 -11.31 22.36
N ALA A 221 2.57 -11.85 23.29
CA ALA A 221 2.62 -11.47 24.69
C ALA A 221 4.00 -11.72 25.32
N GLN A 222 4.78 -12.67 24.80
CA GLN A 222 6.11 -13.01 25.31
C GLN A 222 7.16 -11.92 25.03
N THR A 223 6.98 -11.18 23.94
CA THR A 223 7.88 -10.10 23.51
C THR A 223 7.26 -8.71 23.73
N ALA A 224 6.11 -8.65 24.40
CA ALA A 224 5.40 -7.39 24.62
C ALA A 224 6.21 -6.43 25.50
N ASN A 225 6.19 -5.14 25.16
CA ASN A 225 6.83 -4.12 25.96
C ASN A 225 5.95 -3.81 27.17
N LEU A 226 6.43 -4.17 28.36
CA LEU A 226 5.70 -3.97 29.60
C LEU A 226 5.98 -2.61 30.26
N LYS A 227 6.90 -1.81 29.71
CA LYS A 227 7.31 -0.54 30.32
C LYS A 227 6.30 0.55 29.99
N PHE A 228 5.52 0.93 30.99
CA PHE A 228 4.85 2.23 31.00
C PHE A 228 5.90 3.32 31.21
N LEU A 229 6.33 3.97 30.13
CA LEU A 229 6.92 5.30 30.25
C LEU A 229 5.75 6.25 30.50
N GLY A 230 5.59 6.66 31.76
CA GLY A 230 4.57 7.62 32.19
C GLY A 230 4.69 8.95 31.45
N PHE A 231 3.54 9.62 31.39
CA PHE A 231 3.24 10.91 30.74
C PHE A 231 4.37 11.94 30.75
#